data_AF-A0AA35X8E9-F1
#
_entry.id   AF-A0AA35X8E9-F1
#
_cell.length_a   1.000
_cell.length_b   1.000
_cell.length_c   1.000
_cell.angle_alpha   90.00
_cell.angle_beta   90.00
_cell.angle_gamma   90.00
#
_symmetry.space_group_name_H-M   'P 1'
#
loop_
_entity.id
_entity.type
_entity.pdbx_description
1 polymer ?
#
loop_
_entity_poly.entity_id
_entity_poly.type
_entity_poly.pdbx_seq_one_letter_code
_entity_poly.pdbx_strand_id
1 'polypeptide(L)'
;MMAPESLSDGHFSEKSDVWSYGVTMWEVFSGGKSPYPGTNPVTLVQMLEEGGRLPKPYNSACSDKIYTMMLTCWEAVPDERPSFKTLYNNGSKIIEGIAGYLEIGFNPFTAETSCGEDGERATTEGGVMQEGREGIVTVNHFTYFDSVSYKNNLPNIE
;
A
#
# COMPACT_ATOMS: atom_id res chain seq x y z
N MET A 1 12.07 -10.10 -2.61
CA MET A 1 12.59 -10.93 -3.72
C MET A 1 14.01 -10.48 -4.03
N MET A 2 14.94 -11.42 -4.28
CA MET A 2 16.37 -11.11 -4.41
C MET A 2 16.71 -10.31 -5.67
N ALA A 3 17.76 -9.49 -5.57
CA ALA A 3 18.37 -8.79 -6.70
C ALA A 3 19.20 -9.76 -7.57
N PRO A 4 19.48 -9.44 -8.85
CA PRO A 4 20.27 -10.30 -9.74
C PRO A 4 21.63 -10.67 -9.16
N GLU A 5 22.36 -9.70 -8.59
CA GLU A 5 23.68 -9.94 -7.98
C GLU A 5 23.61 -10.83 -6.73
N SER A 6 22.48 -10.80 -6.00
CA SER A 6 22.25 -11.67 -4.85
C SER A 6 21.90 -13.10 -5.29
N LEU A 7 21.21 -13.25 -6.43
CA LEU A 7 20.87 -14.55 -7.01
C LEU A 7 22.10 -15.23 -7.64
N SER A 8 22.94 -14.46 -8.33
CA SER A 8 24.11 -14.98 -9.05
C SER A 8 25.31 -15.20 -8.13
N ASP A 9 25.67 -14.18 -7.35
CA ASP A 9 26.96 -14.14 -6.63
C ASP A 9 26.81 -14.20 -5.11
N GLY A 10 25.58 -14.20 -4.60
CA GLY A 10 25.31 -14.14 -3.15
C GLY A 10 25.72 -12.80 -2.53
N HIS A 11 25.81 -11.73 -3.33
CA HIS A 11 26.16 -10.40 -2.83
C HIS A 11 24.92 -9.71 -2.25
N PHE A 12 25.01 -9.28 -0.99
CA PHE A 12 23.94 -8.55 -0.29
C PHE A 12 24.45 -7.18 0.15
N SER A 13 23.63 -6.16 -0.10
CA SER A 13 23.94 -4.76 0.21
C SER A 13 22.65 -3.95 0.41
N GLU A 14 22.77 -2.70 0.85
CA GLU A 14 21.64 -1.76 0.84
C GLU A 14 20.99 -1.66 -0.55
N LYS A 15 21.79 -1.77 -1.63
CA LYS A 15 21.28 -1.69 -3.01
C LYS A 15 20.50 -2.92 -3.42
N SER A 16 20.83 -4.12 -2.91
CA SER A 16 19.99 -5.31 -3.12
C SER A 16 18.68 -5.24 -2.34
N ASP A 17 18.68 -4.55 -1.19
CA ASP A 17 17.46 -4.28 -0.42
C ASP A 17 16.55 -3.28 -1.16
N VAL A 18 17.13 -2.26 -1.80
CA VAL A 18 16.38 -1.33 -2.68
C VAL A 18 15.68 -2.07 -3.81
N TRP A 19 16.33 -3.04 -4.44
CA TRP A 19 15.69 -3.88 -5.46
C TRP A 19 14.49 -4.63 -4.88
N SER A 20 14.70 -5.29 -3.73
CA SER A 20 13.67 -6.03 -3.03
C SER A 20 12.46 -5.14 -2.68
N TYR A 21 12.73 -3.91 -2.24
CA TYR A 21 11.72 -2.89 -1.98
C TYR A 21 10.91 -2.54 -3.24
N GLY A 22 11.57 -2.40 -4.40
CA GLY A 22 10.89 -2.23 -5.69
C GLY A 22 9.89 -3.34 -6.01
N VAL A 23 10.30 -4.59 -5.78
CA VAL A 23 9.40 -5.75 -5.96
C VAL A 23 8.24 -5.72 -4.96
N THR A 24 8.50 -5.39 -3.70
CA THR A 24 7.45 -5.25 -2.68
C THR A 24 6.44 -4.16 -3.03
N MET A 25 6.89 -3.02 -3.54
CA MET A 25 5.97 -2.00 -4.06
C MET A 25 5.09 -2.59 -5.17
N TRP A 26 5.66 -3.31 -6.12
CA TRP A 26 4.88 -3.94 -7.18
C TRP A 26 3.86 -4.96 -6.64
N GLU A 27 4.23 -5.76 -5.64
CA GLU A 27 3.32 -6.69 -4.97
C GLU A 27 2.15 -5.96 -4.33
N VAL A 28 2.40 -4.86 -3.61
CA VAL A 28 1.35 -4.01 -3.01
C VAL A 28 0.40 -3.48 -4.08
N PHE A 29 0.93 -2.86 -5.14
CA PHE A 29 0.10 -2.25 -6.20
C PHE A 29 -0.55 -3.26 -7.14
N SER A 30 -0.06 -4.49 -7.21
CA SER A 30 -0.67 -5.56 -8.00
C SER A 30 -1.79 -6.29 -7.25
N GLY A 31 -1.99 -5.98 -5.96
CA GLY A 31 -2.96 -6.67 -5.09
C GLY A 31 -2.44 -8.01 -4.58
N GLY A 32 -1.14 -8.11 -4.32
CA GLY A 32 -0.49 -9.33 -3.80
C GLY A 32 -0.24 -10.42 -4.84
N LYS A 33 -0.13 -10.06 -6.13
CA LYS A 33 0.23 -11.05 -7.16
C LYS A 33 1.66 -11.54 -6.93
N SER A 34 1.92 -12.80 -7.29
CA SER A 34 3.27 -13.35 -7.26
C SER A 34 4.14 -12.67 -8.32
N PRO A 35 5.31 -12.12 -7.96
CA PRO A 35 6.27 -11.59 -8.93
C PRO A 35 6.89 -12.73 -9.74
N TYR A 36 6.95 -12.55 -11.06
CA TYR A 36 7.53 -13.53 -12.01
C TYR A 36 6.98 -14.96 -11.86
N PRO A 37 5.65 -15.16 -11.95
CA PRO A 37 5.02 -16.45 -11.64
C PRO A 37 5.54 -17.56 -12.56
N GLY A 38 5.88 -18.71 -11.98
CA GLY A 38 6.33 -19.89 -12.73
C GLY A 38 7.73 -19.79 -13.34
N THR A 39 8.49 -18.72 -13.04
CA THR A 39 9.86 -18.55 -13.55
C THR A 39 10.85 -19.22 -12.61
N ASN A 40 11.71 -20.09 -13.14
CA ASN A 40 12.79 -20.67 -12.33
C ASN A 40 13.89 -19.61 -12.06
N PRO A 41 14.73 -19.78 -11.02
CA PRO A 41 15.75 -18.78 -10.67
C PRO A 41 16.78 -18.51 -11.77
N VAL A 42 17.19 -19.53 -12.53
CA VAL A 42 18.23 -19.41 -13.57
C VAL A 42 17.73 -18.58 -14.75
N THR A 43 16.55 -18.91 -15.27
CA THR A 43 15.88 -18.18 -16.35
C THR A 43 15.50 -16.77 -15.89
N LEU A 44 15.15 -16.59 -14.62
CA LEU A 44 14.87 -15.28 -14.05
C LEU A 44 16.11 -14.37 -14.12
N VAL A 45 17.29 -14.85 -13.70
CA VAL A 45 18.53 -14.06 -13.77
C VAL A 45 18.80 -13.62 -15.21
N GLN A 46 18.74 -14.54 -16.17
CA GLN A 46 18.93 -14.23 -17.58
C GLN A 46 17.94 -13.17 -18.09
N MET A 47 16.65 -13.33 -17.77
CA MET A 47 15.61 -12.36 -18.15
C MET A 47 15.88 -10.98 -17.54
N LEU A 48 16.36 -10.91 -16.29
CA LEU A 48 16.69 -9.65 -15.63
C LEU A 48 17.94 -8.98 -16.24
N GLU A 49 18.94 -9.77 -16.64
CA GLU A 49 20.14 -9.29 -17.35
C GLU A 49 19.82 -8.76 -18.74
N GLU A 50 18.85 -9.38 -19.44
CA GLU A 50 18.32 -8.91 -20.74
C GLU A 50 17.43 -7.66 -20.63
N GLY A 51 17.25 -7.11 -19.42
CA GLY A 51 16.46 -5.91 -19.16
C GLY A 51 14.97 -6.17 -18.91
N GLY A 52 14.55 -7.43 -18.82
CA GLY A 52 13.17 -7.79 -18.45
C GLY A 52 12.83 -7.30 -17.05
N ARG A 53 11.65 -6.73 -16.87
CA ARG A 53 11.13 -6.21 -15.58
C ARG A 53 9.66 -6.55 -15.43
N LEU A 54 9.15 -6.47 -14.20
CA LEU A 54 7.71 -6.63 -13.96
C LEU A 54 6.92 -5.55 -14.70
N PRO A 55 5.82 -5.91 -15.40
CA PRO A 55 4.99 -4.94 -16.09
C PRO A 55 4.26 -4.04 -15.08
N LYS A 56 3.91 -2.82 -15.49
CA LYS A 56 3.06 -1.94 -14.67
C LYS A 56 1.73 -2.63 -14.34
N PRO A 57 1.30 -2.66 -13.06
CA PRO A 57 -0.02 -3.15 -12.69
C PRO A 57 -1.14 -2.39 -13.44
N TYR A 58 -2.06 -3.13 -14.06
CA TYR A 58 -3.20 -2.58 -14.82
C TYR A 58 -4.35 -2.14 -13.88
N ASN A 59 -4.11 -1.12 -13.06
CA ASN A 59 -5.14 -0.51 -12.22
C ASN A 59 -4.91 1.00 -12.05
N SER A 60 -5.91 1.71 -11.55
CA SER A 60 -5.86 3.15 -11.30
C SER A 60 -4.97 3.54 -10.11
N ALA A 61 -4.71 2.61 -9.18
CA ALA A 61 -3.89 2.87 -8.00
C ALA A 61 -2.40 3.05 -8.35
N CYS A 62 -1.90 2.33 -9.37
CA CYS A 62 -0.52 2.46 -9.81
C CYS A 62 -0.35 3.57 -10.86
N SER A 63 -0.03 4.78 -10.40
CA SER A 63 0.31 5.89 -11.30
C SER A 63 1.63 5.66 -12.05
N ASP A 64 1.86 6.39 -13.14
CA ASP A 64 3.15 6.33 -13.86
C ASP A 64 4.33 6.72 -12.96
N LYS A 65 4.14 7.72 -12.08
CA LYS A 65 5.17 8.16 -11.13
C LYS A 65 5.59 7.05 -10.17
N ILE A 66 4.61 6.29 -9.68
CA ILE A 66 4.84 5.14 -8.78
C ILE A 66 5.61 4.06 -9.55
N TYR A 67 5.19 3.74 -10.77
CA TYR A 67 5.86 2.73 -11.58
C TYR A 67 7.28 3.15 -11.97
N THR A 68 7.52 4.42 -12.33
CA THR A 68 8.86 4.96 -12.56
C THR A 68 9.75 4.79 -11.34
N MET A 69 9.23 5.03 -10.13
CA MET A 69 9.98 4.80 -8.90
C MET A 69 10.35 3.31 -8.73
N MET A 70 9.45 2.38 -9.04
CA MET A 70 9.78 0.95 -9.06
C MET A 70 10.89 0.63 -10.07
N LEU A 71 10.83 1.18 -11.29
CA LEU A 71 11.85 0.98 -12.32
C LEU A 71 13.23 1.45 -11.85
N THR A 72 13.32 2.59 -11.16
CA THR A 72 14.60 3.07 -10.61
C THR A 72 15.18 2.13 -9.54
N CYS A 73 14.35 1.41 -8.80
CA CYS A 73 14.83 0.37 -7.88
C CYS A 73 15.42 -0.84 -8.61
N TRP A 74 15.05 -1.04 -9.88
CA TRP A 74 15.46 -2.18 -10.70
C TRP A 74 16.51 -1.83 -11.75
N GLU A 75 17.30 -0.79 -11.51
CA GLU A 75 18.48 -0.52 -12.32
C GLU A 75 19.46 -1.70 -12.23
N ALA A 76 20.02 -2.07 -13.39
CA ALA A 76 20.93 -3.20 -13.49
C ALA A 76 22.21 -2.96 -12.68
N VAL A 77 22.74 -1.73 -12.73
CA VAL A 77 23.89 -1.30 -11.93
C VAL A 77 23.41 -0.93 -10.52
N PRO A 78 23.90 -1.60 -9.45
CA PRO A 78 23.44 -1.34 -8.08
C PRO A 78 23.61 0.12 -7.63
N ASP A 79 24.68 0.78 -8.07
CA ASP A 79 24.97 2.16 -7.68
C ASP A 79 23.98 3.19 -8.27
N GLU A 80 23.41 2.90 -9.44
CA GLU A 80 22.38 3.72 -10.09
C GLU A 80 21.02 3.64 -9.40
N ARG A 81 20.81 2.60 -8.56
CA ARG A 81 19.59 2.49 -7.76
C ARG A 81 19.52 3.62 -6.73
N PRO A 82 18.36 4.22 -6.46
CA PRO A 82 18.23 5.31 -5.50
C PRO A 82 18.52 4.83 -4.07
N SER A 83 18.94 5.74 -3.20
CA SER A 83 18.97 5.46 -1.76
C SER A 83 17.56 5.46 -1.17
N PHE A 84 17.37 4.81 -0.02
CA PHE A 84 16.09 4.85 0.69
C PHE A 84 15.64 6.27 1.03
N LYS A 85 16.58 7.18 1.34
CA LYS A 85 16.27 8.61 1.53
C LYS A 85 15.63 9.24 0.29
N THR A 86 16.13 8.90 -0.90
CA THR A 86 15.59 9.39 -2.18
C THR A 86 14.21 8.81 -2.44
N LEU A 87 14.03 7.51 -2.20
CA LEU A 87 12.75 6.81 -2.34
C LEU A 87 11.69 7.40 -1.40
N TYR A 88 12.04 7.63 -0.14
CA TYR A 88 11.16 8.28 0.83
C TYR A 88 10.72 9.66 0.34
N ASN A 89 11.66 10.52 -0.06
CA ASN A 89 11.34 11.87 -0.53
C ASN A 89 10.45 11.85 -1.79
N ASN A 90 10.67 10.91 -2.71
CA ASN A 90 9.86 10.76 -3.91
C ASN A 90 8.45 10.26 -3.57
N GLY A 91 8.35 9.26 -2.69
CA GLY A 91 7.08 8.73 -2.20
C GLY A 91 6.26 9.80 -1.48
N SER A 92 6.88 10.56 -0.56
CA SER A 92 6.21 11.64 0.17
C SER A 92 5.61 12.68 -0.76
N LYS A 93 6.35 13.12 -1.80
CA LYS A 93 5.82 14.07 -2.80
C LYS A 93 4.61 13.54 -3.57
N ILE A 94 4.59 12.24 -3.86
CA ILE A 94 3.44 11.59 -4.51
C ILE A 94 2.25 11.59 -3.54
N ILE A 95 2.48 11.20 -2.28
CA ILE A 95 1.44 11.12 -1.25
C ILE A 95 0.89 12.50 -0.92
N GLU A 96 1.72 13.52 -0.74
CA GLU A 96 1.31 14.91 -0.48
C GLU A 96 0.39 15.44 -1.58
N GLY A 97 0.64 15.07 -2.85
CA GLY A 97 -0.24 15.41 -3.97
C GLY A 97 -1.62 14.74 -3.90
N ILE A 98 -1.77 13.67 -3.13
CA ILE A 98 -3.01 12.90 -2.94
C ILE A 98 -3.59 13.13 -1.53
N ALA A 99 -2.83 13.70 -0.58
CA ALA A 99 -3.23 13.91 0.80
C ALA A 99 -4.47 14.82 0.92
N GLY A 100 -4.70 15.71 -0.05
CA GLY A 100 -5.95 16.48 -0.13
C GLY A 100 -7.19 15.65 -0.48
N TYR A 101 -7.02 14.44 -1.00
CA TYR A 101 -8.08 13.49 -1.39
C TYR A 101 -8.19 12.29 -0.44
N LEU A 102 -7.19 12.08 0.41
CA LEU A 102 -7.11 10.98 1.35
C LEU A 102 -7.18 11.54 2.77
N GLU A 103 -8.39 11.90 3.21
CA GLU A 103 -8.69 11.82 4.65
C GLU A 103 -8.75 10.34 5.03
N ILE A 104 -7.56 9.72 5.10
CA ILE A 104 -7.44 8.44 5.77
C ILE A 104 -7.61 8.81 7.24
N GLY A 105 -8.75 8.44 7.83
CA GLY A 105 -9.00 8.54 9.26
C GLY A 105 -8.05 7.63 10.03
N PHE A 106 -6.74 7.93 10.00
CA PHE A 106 -5.83 7.55 11.06
C PHE A 106 -6.21 8.45 12.21
N ASN A 107 -6.95 7.90 13.18
CA ASN A 107 -6.98 8.47 14.51
C ASN A 107 -5.67 8.03 15.19
N PRO A 108 -4.63 8.87 15.23
CA PRO A 108 -3.46 8.51 16.00
C PRO A 108 -3.85 8.72 17.45
N PHE A 109 -3.57 7.72 18.30
CA PHE A 109 -3.73 7.78 19.76
C PHE A 109 -5.05 7.22 20.33
N THR A 110 -5.10 5.89 20.47
CA THR A 110 -5.48 5.26 21.75
C THR A 110 -4.60 4.03 21.95
N ALA A 111 -3.29 4.26 22.07
CA ALA A 111 -2.39 3.29 22.68
C ALA A 111 -2.09 3.79 24.10
N GLU A 112 -3.09 3.66 24.97
CA GLU A 112 -2.89 3.73 26.42
C GLU A 112 -3.31 2.37 26.99
N THR A 113 -2.31 1.51 27.17
CA THR A 113 -2.40 0.42 28.12
C THR A 113 -2.27 1.02 29.51
N SER A 114 -3.30 0.89 30.34
CA SER A 114 -3.09 0.81 31.78
C SER A 114 -3.99 -0.28 32.37
N CYS A 115 -3.36 -1.35 32.83
CA CYS A 115 -3.94 -2.25 33.82
C CYS A 115 -4.04 -1.51 35.16
N GLY A 116 -5.18 -1.59 35.86
CA GLY A 116 -5.30 -1.13 37.26
C GLY A 116 -6.73 -0.82 37.73
N GLU A 117 -7.34 -1.83 38.38
CA GLU A 117 -8.16 -1.83 39.61
C GLU A 117 -9.39 -0.89 39.83
N ASP A 118 -10.43 -1.56 40.35
CA ASP A 118 -11.55 -1.13 41.20
C ASP A 118 -12.74 -0.34 40.61
N GLY A 119 -13.93 -0.90 40.84
CA GLY A 119 -15.17 -0.50 40.21
C GLY A 119 -15.99 0.54 40.97
N GLU A 120 -17.01 1.07 40.29
CA GLU A 120 -18.24 1.52 40.92
C GLU A 120 -19.37 1.64 39.89
N ARG A 121 -20.57 1.30 40.34
CA ARG A 121 -21.82 1.26 39.58
C ARG A 121 -22.49 2.63 39.64
N ALA A 122 -22.81 3.24 38.50
CA ALA A 122 -23.76 4.34 38.44
C ALA A 122 -24.75 4.14 37.29
N THR A 123 -26.02 4.27 37.64
CA THR A 123 -27.23 4.11 36.84
C THR A 123 -27.67 5.43 36.19
N THR A 124 -28.66 5.33 35.28
CA THR A 124 -29.59 6.37 34.76
C THR A 124 -28.98 7.42 33.81
N GLU A 125 -29.55 7.83 32.67
CA GLU A 125 -30.85 7.64 32.01
C GLU A 125 -30.78 8.16 30.55
N GLY A 126 -31.52 7.54 29.63
CA GLY A 126 -32.26 8.21 28.54
C GLY A 126 -31.54 8.67 27.25
N GLY A 127 -31.76 7.96 26.13
CA GLY A 127 -31.55 8.51 24.79
C GLY A 127 -31.55 7.52 23.61
N VAL A 128 -32.75 7.24 23.07
CA VAL A 128 -33.11 6.75 21.71
C VAL A 128 -32.07 5.92 20.91
N MET A 129 -32.34 4.61 20.76
CA MET A 129 -31.76 3.78 19.69
C MET A 129 -32.87 3.51 18.67
N GLN A 130 -32.85 4.19 17.52
CA GLN A 130 -33.57 3.72 16.33
C GLN A 130 -32.64 2.76 15.58
N GLU A 131 -33.11 1.53 15.36
CA GLU A 131 -32.41 0.50 14.60
C GLU A 131 -32.08 0.99 13.18
N GLY A 132 -30.79 1.24 12.92
CA GLY A 132 -30.28 1.37 11.56
C GLY A 132 -30.21 -0.01 10.92
N ARG A 133 -31.01 -0.25 9.88
CA ARG A 133 -30.96 -1.48 9.09
C ARG A 133 -29.59 -1.65 8.44
N GLU A 134 -28.97 -2.81 8.63
CA GLU A 134 -27.80 -3.24 7.86
C GLU A 134 -28.15 -3.28 6.36
N GLY A 135 -27.39 -2.55 5.55
CA GLY A 135 -27.56 -2.51 4.11
C GLY A 135 -26.34 -3.08 3.40
N ILE A 136 -26.54 -4.14 2.61
CA ILE A 136 -25.52 -4.71 1.72
C ILE A 136 -25.42 -3.81 0.48
N VAL A 137 -24.23 -3.25 0.20
CA VAL A 137 -23.97 -2.55 -1.06
C VAL A 137 -23.17 -3.46 -1.98
N THR A 138 -23.75 -3.78 -3.13
CA THR A 138 -23.11 -4.60 -4.17
C THR A 138 -22.52 -3.69 -5.24
N VAL A 139 -21.20 -3.70 -5.39
CA VAL A 139 -20.52 -3.10 -6.54
C VAL A 139 -19.60 -4.15 -7.16
N ASN A 140 -19.84 -4.45 -8.44
CA ASN A 140 -19.02 -5.34 -9.27
C ASN A 140 -18.58 -6.65 -8.58
N HIS A 141 -19.57 -7.41 -8.11
CA HIS A 141 -19.45 -8.82 -7.71
C HIS A 141 -18.54 -9.12 -6.49
N PHE A 142 -18.31 -8.13 -5.62
CA PHE A 142 -17.75 -8.34 -4.28
C PHE A 142 -18.62 -7.61 -3.25
N THR A 143 -19.03 -8.33 -2.19
CA THR A 143 -19.76 -7.76 -1.05
C THR A 143 -18.76 -7.30 0.01
N TYR A 144 -18.81 -6.03 0.39
CA TYR A 144 -18.04 -5.47 1.50
C TYR A 144 -18.98 -4.93 2.58
N PHE A 145 -18.68 -5.17 3.85
CA PHE A 145 -19.37 -4.56 4.99
C PHE A 145 -18.67 -3.23 5.27
N ASP A 146 -19.29 -2.11 4.91
CA ASP A 146 -18.73 -0.78 5.18
C ASP A 146 -19.73 0.07 5.95
N SER A 147 -19.28 0.69 7.04
CA SER A 147 -20.07 1.70 7.77
C SER A 147 -19.86 3.06 7.12
N VAL A 148 -20.56 3.32 6.00
CA VAL A 148 -20.54 4.65 5.36
C VAL A 148 -21.61 5.56 5.96
N SER A 149 -21.19 6.61 6.68
CA SER A 149 -22.05 7.75 6.99
C SER A 149 -22.01 8.77 5.84
N TYR A 150 -23.07 8.86 5.05
CA TYR A 150 -23.27 9.96 4.11
C TYR A 150 -23.89 11.16 4.82
N LYS A 151 -23.18 12.29 4.89
CA LYS A 151 -23.80 13.59 5.17
C LYS A 151 -24.40 14.13 3.87
N ASN A 152 -25.73 14.06 3.76
CA ASN A 152 -26.47 14.71 2.69
C ASN A 152 -26.41 16.24 2.86
N ASN A 153 -25.48 16.90 2.18
CA ASN A 153 -25.62 18.33 1.88
C ASN A 153 -26.09 18.46 0.43
N LEU A 154 -27.40 18.46 0.23
CA LEU A 154 -28.00 18.96 -1.01
C LEU A 154 -28.05 20.50 -0.91
N PRO A 155 -27.55 21.24 -1.92
CA PRO A 155 -27.84 22.67 -2.02
C PRO A 155 -29.32 22.85 -2.36
N ASN A 156 -30.02 23.69 -1.60
CA ASN A 156 -31.37 24.14 -1.92
C ASN A 156 -31.36 24.82 -3.30
N ILE A 157 -32.18 24.31 -4.21
CA ILE A 157 -32.53 24.99 -5.45
C ILE A 157 -33.93 25.57 -5.19
N GLU A 158 -34.06 26.89 -5.28
CA GLU A 158 -35.33 27.64 -5.20
C GLU A 158 -36.35 27.20 -6.25
#